data_AF-A0A821MM44-F1
#
_entry.id   AF-A0A821MM44-F1
#
_cell.length_a   1.000
_cell.length_b   1.000
_cell.length_c   1.000
_cell.angle_alpha   90.00
_cell.angle_beta   90.00
_cell.angle_gamma   90.00
#
_symmetry.space_group_name_H-M   'P 1'
#
loop_
_entity.id
_entity.type
_entity.pdbx_description
1 polymer ?
#
loop_
_entity_poly.entity_id
_entity_poly.type
_entity_poly.pdbx_seq_one_letter_code
_entity_poly.pdbx_strand_id
1 'polypeptide(L)'
;MPLRKYFDAFLNAAVGNVPEANEPALINLKRIAIDQSGSIGSFYNACEDNITGRLNATVKPEIRKSLQQIVCKLTKGRVAECQNLLKFADIDHQLRLSICLELIRVTGIASVINNPPLIDDHTRLFYIYQESSIEFYENDLHKLKKSVKLSTCETFATHIITEIVLGIHLLLILQLPLGYENPIDMFLQKWKENLINSKPMVKIDAQLKTLLDKVLSTTVYSNIDALTKMKNLPDIYEKLIKLQTNDNEHKKLKYVLCPIRWLFDRHGVNLPDFISCQPEEVENLEHYLMQQKSELKLLNFRINHDINHDLSELLQGSCQSVFKTITEELSKLQALHMNDIERLKTVVLKIRKGIIPLSSLEKQVSLDPPIDIQQLIKNITTRAKELEFRVKRIKQMRENGFEYCDVENLGITDQLKENRIRDMLLGNDSHKVILFSNDELMKSDELTFTELYSEMIEKRKKNPGICLVYADFTSSTYKLEKTLIVLSDDLKEKQNQSQSPSTVNNIRERSPSPPQPSLQQTSSQSLDQTLPISSSSNEFINILLLGESGVGKSTFINAFANYLHFESLDEAEKGKPIVIIPVSFEIALNDNFDEKTIKFGEFDSNENHNNAGQSVTQQCK
;
A
#
# COMPACT_ATOMS: atom_id res chain seq x y z
N MET A 1 -4.70 -34.26 -29.41
CA MET A 1 -4.81 -35.47 -28.58
C MET A 1 -6.27 -35.72 -28.14
N PRO A 2 -7.22 -36.06 -29.05
CA PRO A 2 -8.65 -36.19 -28.67
C PRO A 2 -9.16 -37.65 -28.62
N LEU A 3 -8.46 -38.62 -29.24
CA LEU A 3 -8.98 -39.99 -29.42
C LEU A 3 -9.03 -40.83 -28.14
N ARG A 4 -8.20 -40.54 -27.13
CA ARG A 4 -8.14 -41.34 -25.90
C ARG A 4 -9.40 -41.17 -25.03
N LYS A 5 -9.98 -39.96 -25.01
CA LYS A 5 -11.20 -39.65 -24.25
C LYS A 5 -12.44 -40.35 -24.80
N TYR A 6 -12.48 -40.63 -26.11
CA TYR A 6 -13.55 -41.39 -26.75
C TYR A 6 -13.38 -42.90 -26.61
N PHE A 7 -12.13 -43.39 -26.53
CA PHE A 7 -11.84 -44.81 -26.35
C PHE A 7 -12.19 -45.30 -24.94
N ASP A 8 -11.91 -44.49 -23.91
CA ASP A 8 -12.28 -44.80 -22.52
C ASP A 8 -13.81 -44.76 -22.31
N ALA A 9 -14.50 -43.84 -23.00
CA ALA A 9 -15.97 -43.79 -22.99
C ALA A 9 -16.61 -45.00 -23.71
N PHE A 10 -15.99 -45.48 -24.80
CA PHE A 10 -16.44 -46.66 -25.54
C PHE A 10 -16.27 -47.96 -24.74
N LEU A 11 -15.15 -48.11 -24.01
CA LEU A 11 -14.92 -49.26 -23.13
C LEU A 11 -15.89 -49.29 -21.95
N ASN A 12 -16.23 -48.14 -21.38
CA ASN A 12 -17.23 -48.05 -20.30
C ASN A 12 -18.65 -48.40 -20.78
N ALA A 13 -18.99 -48.12 -22.04
CA ALA A 13 -20.26 -48.49 -22.65
C ALA A 13 -20.34 -50.00 -23.02
N ALA A 14 -19.20 -50.63 -23.34
CA ALA A 14 -19.14 -52.03 -23.73
C ALA A 14 -19.19 -53.01 -22.53
N VAL A 15 -18.85 -52.55 -21.32
CA VAL A 15 -18.82 -53.36 -20.09
C VAL A 15 -19.99 -52.99 -19.17
N GLY A 16 -21.23 -53.09 -19.65
CA GLY A 16 -22.45 -53.37 -18.87
C GLY A 16 -22.78 -52.57 -17.59
N ASN A 17 -22.04 -51.52 -17.24
CA ASN A 17 -22.31 -50.67 -16.09
C ASN A 17 -23.14 -49.48 -16.60
N VAL A 18 -24.45 -49.61 -16.47
CA VAL A 18 -25.37 -48.48 -16.62
C VAL A 18 -24.90 -47.39 -15.65
N PRO A 19 -24.50 -46.19 -16.12
CA PRO A 19 -24.24 -45.09 -15.21
C PRO A 19 -25.57 -44.70 -14.57
N GLU A 20 -25.65 -44.78 -13.23
CA GLU A 20 -26.73 -44.11 -12.49
C GLU A 20 -26.81 -42.65 -12.96
N ALA A 21 -28.04 -42.20 -13.20
CA ALA A 21 -28.40 -40.97 -13.89
C ALA A 21 -27.60 -39.73 -13.42
N ASN A 22 -27.08 -38.95 -14.38
CA ASN A 22 -26.76 -37.52 -14.31
C ASN A 22 -26.43 -36.99 -12.89
N GLU A 23 -25.30 -37.42 -12.30
CA GLU A 23 -24.71 -36.65 -11.20
C GLU A 23 -24.19 -35.32 -11.79
N PRO A 24 -24.62 -34.15 -11.26
CA PRO A 24 -24.09 -32.86 -11.72
C PRO A 24 -22.58 -32.85 -11.52
N ALA A 25 -21.84 -32.26 -12.48
CA ALA A 25 -20.40 -32.10 -12.37
C ALA A 25 -20.05 -31.40 -11.05
N LEU A 26 -19.42 -32.12 -10.12
CA LEU A 26 -19.00 -31.57 -8.84
C LEU A 26 -17.96 -30.48 -9.09
N ILE A 27 -18.35 -29.23 -8.82
CA ILE A 27 -17.43 -28.09 -8.85
C ILE A 27 -16.61 -28.18 -7.56
N ASN A 28 -15.40 -28.71 -7.67
CA ASN A 28 -14.47 -28.76 -6.55
C ASN A 28 -13.92 -27.36 -6.26
N LEU A 29 -14.01 -26.94 -5.01
CA LEU A 29 -13.40 -25.70 -4.54
C LEU A 29 -11.89 -25.92 -4.37
N LYS A 30 -11.08 -24.94 -4.78
CA LYS A 30 -9.62 -24.98 -4.61
C LYS A 30 -9.20 -23.87 -3.66
N ARG A 31 -8.35 -24.21 -2.69
CA ARG A 31 -7.86 -23.27 -1.67
C ARG A 31 -6.36 -23.42 -1.49
N ILE A 32 -5.62 -22.32 -1.41
CA ILE A 32 -4.23 -22.40 -0.96
C ILE A 32 -4.21 -22.89 0.49
N ALA A 33 -3.32 -23.85 0.77
CA ALA A 33 -3.17 -24.47 2.08
C ALA A 33 -2.43 -23.53 3.05
N ILE A 34 -3.11 -22.53 3.59
CA ILE A 34 -2.54 -21.65 4.63
C ILE A 34 -2.37 -22.41 5.94
N ASP A 35 -3.41 -23.13 6.37
CA ASP A 35 -3.33 -24.07 7.49
C ASP A 35 -2.71 -25.39 7.01
N GLN A 36 -1.49 -25.67 7.46
CA GLN A 36 -0.74 -26.88 7.12
C GLN A 36 -1.20 -28.14 7.88
N SER A 37 -2.19 -28.06 8.78
CA SER A 37 -2.71 -29.20 9.55
C SER A 37 -3.62 -30.12 8.73
N GLY A 38 -4.21 -29.62 7.64
CA GLY A 38 -5.17 -30.35 6.80
C GLY A 38 -4.62 -31.63 6.21
N SER A 39 -5.45 -32.66 6.14
CA SER A 39 -5.07 -33.97 5.58
C SER A 39 -6.18 -34.50 4.69
N ILE A 40 -5.87 -35.48 3.85
CA ILE A 40 -6.90 -36.16 3.06
C ILE A 40 -7.98 -36.73 4.00
N GLY A 41 -9.24 -36.40 3.70
CA GLY A 41 -10.41 -36.72 4.51
C GLY A 41 -10.74 -35.72 5.62
N SER A 42 -9.95 -34.64 5.79
CA SER A 42 -10.26 -33.57 6.73
C SER A 42 -11.52 -32.80 6.31
N PHE A 43 -12.38 -32.49 7.27
CA PHE A 43 -13.55 -31.63 7.07
C PHE A 43 -13.15 -30.16 7.04
N TYR A 44 -13.83 -29.38 6.21
CA TYR A 44 -13.52 -27.98 5.95
C TYR A 44 -14.79 -27.11 5.98
N ASN A 45 -14.74 -26.01 6.71
CA ASN A 45 -15.77 -24.98 6.68
C ASN A 45 -15.32 -23.84 5.77
N ALA A 46 -15.81 -23.81 4.54
CA ALA A 46 -15.48 -22.78 3.55
C ALA A 46 -16.06 -21.39 3.89
N CYS A 47 -16.99 -21.29 4.85
CA CYS A 47 -17.47 -19.98 5.30
C CYS A 47 -16.39 -19.25 6.11
N GLU A 48 -15.68 -19.99 6.97
CA GLU A 48 -14.68 -19.49 7.92
C GLU A 48 -13.23 -19.84 7.49
N ASP A 49 -13.07 -20.60 6.41
CA ASP A 49 -11.81 -21.14 5.88
C ASP A 49 -10.98 -21.90 6.93
N ASN A 50 -11.64 -22.72 7.76
CA ASN A 50 -11.00 -23.53 8.81
C ASN A 50 -11.26 -25.05 8.66
N ILE A 51 -10.37 -25.85 9.26
CA ILE A 51 -10.49 -27.30 9.35
C ILE A 51 -11.19 -27.63 10.66
N THR A 52 -12.31 -28.37 10.60
CA THR A 52 -13.14 -28.66 11.78
C THR A 52 -12.90 -30.04 12.38
N GLY A 53 -12.36 -30.96 11.59
CA GLY A 53 -12.16 -32.35 11.98
C GLY A 53 -11.78 -33.26 10.82
N ARG A 54 -12.06 -34.55 10.94
CA ARG A 54 -11.65 -35.54 9.92
C ARG A 54 -12.57 -36.75 9.86
N LEU A 55 -12.78 -37.24 8.64
CA LEU A 55 -13.42 -38.52 8.40
C LEU A 55 -12.54 -39.67 8.91
N ASN A 56 -13.11 -40.51 9.77
CA ASN A 56 -12.52 -41.79 10.18
C ASN A 56 -12.67 -42.83 9.06
N ALA A 57 -11.90 -42.67 7.98
CA ALA A 57 -11.85 -43.63 6.88
C ALA A 57 -10.73 -44.66 7.08
N THR A 58 -11.00 -45.92 6.75
CA THR A 58 -9.98 -46.99 6.69
C THR A 58 -9.16 -46.96 5.40
N VAL A 59 -9.62 -46.18 4.41
CA VAL A 59 -8.97 -46.03 3.11
C VAL A 59 -7.71 -45.16 3.25
N LYS A 60 -6.57 -45.70 2.85
CA LYS A 60 -5.31 -44.96 2.83
C LYS A 60 -5.24 -44.06 1.59
N PRO A 61 -4.76 -42.81 1.72
CA PRO A 61 -4.50 -41.96 0.57
C PRO A 61 -3.30 -42.50 -0.22
N GLU A 62 -3.29 -42.19 -1.51
CA GLU A 62 -2.21 -42.51 -2.42
C GLU A 62 -1.46 -41.24 -2.83
N ILE A 63 -0.21 -41.40 -3.23
CA ILE A 63 0.68 -40.30 -3.61
C ILE A 63 1.15 -40.52 -5.04
N ARG A 64 0.92 -39.54 -5.90
CA ARG A 64 1.39 -39.53 -7.28
C ARG A 64 2.28 -38.33 -7.53
N LYS A 65 3.38 -38.55 -8.27
CA LYS A 65 4.19 -37.44 -8.79
C LYS A 65 3.38 -36.67 -9.84
N SER A 66 3.27 -35.35 -9.64
CA SER A 66 2.58 -34.47 -10.57
C SER A 66 3.50 -34.16 -11.76
N LEU A 67 2.90 -33.75 -12.89
CA LEU A 67 3.66 -33.01 -13.89
C LEU A 67 4.08 -31.69 -13.23
N GLN A 68 5.38 -31.43 -13.12
CA GLN A 68 5.90 -30.24 -12.45
C GLN A 68 5.38 -28.99 -13.15
N GLN A 69 4.40 -28.32 -12.52
CA GLN A 69 3.98 -26.99 -12.91
C GLN A 69 4.82 -26.00 -12.10
N ILE A 70 5.64 -25.21 -12.80
CA ILE A 70 6.44 -24.15 -12.20
C ILE A 70 5.95 -22.81 -12.75
N VAL A 71 5.56 -21.93 -11.84
CA VAL A 71 5.26 -20.52 -12.12
C VAL A 71 6.30 -19.68 -11.40
N CYS A 72 6.97 -18.79 -12.13
CA CYS A 72 7.92 -17.85 -11.55
C CYS A 72 7.71 -16.44 -12.12
N LYS A 73 7.59 -15.45 -11.23
CA LYS A 73 7.39 -14.03 -11.60
C LYS A 73 8.49 -13.17 -10.96
N LEU A 74 8.92 -12.14 -11.69
CA LEU A 74 9.87 -11.12 -11.23
C LEU A 74 9.27 -9.77 -11.57
N THR A 75 9.05 -8.94 -10.54
CA THR A 75 8.39 -7.63 -10.68
C THR A 75 9.13 -6.57 -9.87
N LYS A 76 9.19 -5.34 -10.39
CA LYS A 76 9.72 -4.16 -9.69
C LYS A 76 8.66 -3.56 -8.75
N GLY A 77 9.08 -2.97 -7.64
CA GLY A 77 8.15 -2.57 -6.56
C GLY A 77 7.04 -1.59 -6.96
N ARG A 78 7.29 -0.62 -7.85
CA ARG A 78 6.30 0.41 -8.21
C ARG A 78 5.24 -0.01 -9.24
N VAL A 79 5.08 -1.29 -9.53
CA VAL A 79 4.01 -1.76 -10.43
C VAL A 79 2.70 -1.89 -9.66
N ALA A 80 1.56 -1.56 -10.28
CA ALA A 80 0.23 -1.64 -9.65
C ALA A 80 -0.08 -3.03 -9.06
N GLU A 81 0.47 -4.09 -9.65
CA GLU A 81 0.37 -5.47 -9.17
C GLU A 81 0.93 -5.67 -7.74
N CYS A 82 1.84 -4.81 -7.28
CA CYS A 82 2.42 -4.88 -5.94
C CYS A 82 1.53 -4.28 -4.85
N GLN A 83 0.43 -3.61 -5.20
CA GLN A 83 -0.51 -3.04 -4.23
C GLN A 83 -1.26 -4.13 -3.43
N ASN A 84 -1.52 -5.28 -4.05
CA ASN A 84 -2.18 -6.41 -3.41
C ASN A 84 -1.28 -7.65 -3.46
N LEU A 85 -0.39 -7.76 -2.47
CA LEU A 85 0.56 -8.86 -2.41
C LEU A 85 -0.09 -10.24 -2.22
N LEU A 86 -1.32 -10.31 -1.68
CA LEU A 86 -2.07 -11.55 -1.60
C LEU A 86 -2.51 -12.03 -2.99
N LYS A 87 -3.03 -11.10 -3.82
CA LYS A 87 -3.36 -11.36 -5.23
C LYS A 87 -2.11 -11.68 -6.04
N PHE A 88 -0.99 -11.00 -5.78
CA PHE A 88 0.30 -11.31 -6.41
C PHE A 88 0.77 -12.74 -6.08
N ALA A 89 0.57 -13.18 -4.84
CA ALA A 89 0.86 -14.53 -4.36
C ALA A 89 -0.18 -15.59 -4.76
N ASP A 90 -1.00 -15.31 -5.79
CA ASP A 90 -1.98 -16.23 -6.38
C ASP A 90 -3.01 -16.80 -5.38
N ILE A 91 -3.28 -16.08 -4.29
CA ILE A 91 -4.32 -16.44 -3.32
C ILE A 91 -5.67 -16.04 -3.93
N ASP A 92 -6.62 -16.98 -3.98
CA ASP A 92 -7.95 -16.75 -4.56
C ASP A 92 -8.76 -15.72 -3.76
N HIS A 93 -9.67 -14.99 -4.43
CA HIS A 93 -10.40 -13.86 -3.84
C HIS A 93 -11.17 -14.20 -2.57
N GLN A 94 -11.75 -15.40 -2.48
CA GLN A 94 -12.46 -15.82 -1.28
C GLN A 94 -11.51 -15.97 -0.09
N LEU A 95 -10.36 -16.59 -0.31
CA LEU A 95 -9.35 -16.74 0.73
C LEU A 95 -8.69 -15.41 1.08
N ARG A 96 -8.50 -14.50 0.11
CA ARG A 96 -8.02 -13.14 0.37
C ARG A 96 -8.97 -12.38 1.28
N LEU A 97 -10.28 -12.43 1.05
CA LEU A 97 -11.27 -11.85 1.95
C LEU A 97 -11.15 -12.44 3.36
N SER A 98 -10.98 -13.76 3.49
CA SER A 98 -10.83 -14.41 4.80
C SER A 98 -9.57 -13.98 5.54
N ILE A 99 -8.49 -13.70 4.81
CA ILE A 99 -7.26 -13.15 5.38
C ILE A 99 -7.47 -11.69 5.80
N CYS A 100 -8.11 -10.87 4.95
CA CYS A 100 -8.37 -9.46 5.24
C CYS A 100 -9.36 -9.25 6.40
N LEU A 101 -10.33 -10.14 6.56
CA LEU A 101 -11.35 -10.13 7.62
C LEU A 101 -10.93 -10.89 8.88
N GLU A 102 -9.67 -11.35 8.95
CA GLU A 102 -9.12 -12.07 10.10
C GLU A 102 -9.95 -13.30 10.50
N LEU A 103 -10.52 -14.00 9.50
CA LEU A 103 -11.21 -15.28 9.69
C LEU A 103 -10.22 -16.42 9.94
N ILE A 104 -9.01 -16.30 9.37
CA ILE A 104 -7.95 -17.30 9.52
C ILE A 104 -6.71 -16.70 10.18
N ARG A 105 -5.98 -17.55 10.89
CA ARG A 105 -4.65 -17.19 11.37
C ARG A 105 -3.71 -17.05 10.19
N VAL A 106 -3.13 -15.87 10.04
CA VAL A 106 -2.22 -15.58 8.94
C VAL A 106 -0.85 -16.23 9.21
N THR A 107 -0.47 -17.19 8.38
CA THR A 107 0.82 -17.90 8.44
C THR A 107 1.40 -18.14 7.04
N GLY A 108 2.69 -18.46 6.98
CA GLY A 108 3.38 -18.84 5.75
C GLY A 108 3.28 -17.75 4.66
N ILE A 109 2.77 -18.12 3.48
CA ILE A 109 2.64 -17.18 2.36
C ILE A 109 1.61 -16.06 2.64
N ALA A 110 0.53 -16.34 3.39
CA ALA A 110 -0.49 -15.33 3.70
C ALA A 110 0.06 -14.20 4.58
N SER A 111 1.17 -14.43 5.31
CA SER A 111 1.84 -13.42 6.13
C SER A 111 2.33 -12.23 5.32
N VAL A 112 2.36 -12.32 3.99
CA VAL A 112 2.62 -11.20 3.10
C VAL A 112 1.64 -10.03 3.30
N ILE A 113 0.42 -10.28 3.79
CA ILE A 113 -0.51 -9.20 4.18
C ILE A 113 0.07 -8.33 5.31
N ASN A 114 1.11 -8.76 6.01
CA ASN A 114 1.78 -7.99 7.07
C ASN A 114 3.11 -7.38 6.60
N ASN A 115 3.41 -7.43 5.29
CA ASN A 115 4.63 -6.84 4.76
C ASN A 115 4.73 -5.34 5.11
N PRO A 116 5.93 -4.84 5.48
CA PRO A 116 6.18 -3.42 5.66
C PRO A 116 5.78 -2.59 4.43
N PRO A 117 5.45 -1.30 4.60
CA PRO A 117 4.94 -0.46 3.53
C PRO A 117 6.01 0.02 2.51
N LEU A 118 7.30 -0.24 2.77
CA LEU A 118 8.39 0.13 1.88
C LEU A 118 8.44 -0.80 0.65
N ILE A 119 7.75 -0.40 -0.40
CA ILE A 119 7.89 -0.93 -1.75
C ILE A 119 8.16 0.26 -2.68
N ASP A 120 9.37 0.31 -3.24
CA ASP A 120 9.85 1.42 -4.07
C ASP A 120 10.53 0.93 -5.36
N ASP A 121 11.23 1.85 -6.05
CA ASP A 121 11.92 1.55 -7.31
C ASP A 121 13.12 0.59 -7.13
N HIS A 122 13.61 0.44 -5.90
CA HIS A 122 14.71 -0.45 -5.53
C HIS A 122 14.22 -1.76 -4.90
N THR A 123 12.90 -1.96 -4.79
CA THR A 123 12.32 -3.23 -4.35
C THR A 123 12.15 -4.20 -5.54
N ARG A 124 12.44 -5.48 -5.32
CA ARG A 124 12.16 -6.60 -6.24
C ARG A 124 11.30 -7.66 -5.58
N LEU A 125 10.26 -8.09 -6.26
CA LEU A 125 9.40 -9.19 -5.86
C LEU A 125 9.73 -10.39 -6.74
N PHE A 126 10.20 -11.48 -6.13
CA PHE A 126 10.52 -12.73 -6.80
C PHE A 126 9.62 -13.85 -6.28
N TYR A 127 8.69 -14.28 -7.12
CA TYR A 127 7.65 -15.25 -6.80
C TYR A 127 7.95 -16.61 -7.42
N ILE A 128 7.73 -17.68 -6.67
CA ILE A 128 7.85 -19.08 -7.11
C ILE A 128 6.65 -19.88 -6.59
N TYR A 129 5.99 -20.58 -7.50
CA TYR A 129 5.02 -21.63 -7.19
C TYR A 129 5.38 -22.88 -8.00
N GLN A 130 5.69 -23.97 -7.31
CA GLN A 130 6.16 -25.21 -7.91
C GLN A 130 5.42 -26.40 -7.32
N GLU A 131 4.67 -27.14 -8.15
CA GLU A 131 4.01 -28.39 -7.76
C GLU A 131 4.95 -29.59 -7.93
N SER A 132 4.96 -30.52 -6.97
CA SER A 132 5.79 -31.73 -7.02
C SER A 132 4.98 -33.02 -7.06
N SER A 133 3.98 -33.13 -6.18
CA SER A 133 3.21 -34.35 -5.98
C SER A 133 1.80 -34.03 -5.53
N ILE A 134 0.91 -34.99 -5.71
CA ILE A 134 -0.49 -34.90 -5.32
C ILE A 134 -0.80 -36.11 -4.44
N GLU A 135 -1.40 -35.85 -3.29
CA GLU A 135 -2.04 -36.87 -2.45
C GLU A 135 -3.54 -36.89 -2.77
N PHE A 136 -4.13 -38.06 -2.97
CA PHE A 136 -5.54 -38.21 -3.36
C PHE A 136 -6.06 -39.63 -3.06
N TYR A 137 -7.36 -39.87 -3.28
CA TYR A 137 -7.94 -41.22 -3.24
C TYR A 137 -8.02 -41.81 -4.66
N GLU A 138 -7.23 -42.85 -4.97
CA GLU A 138 -7.01 -43.25 -6.38
C GLU A 138 -8.23 -43.90 -7.06
N ASN A 139 -9.14 -44.59 -6.35
CA ASN A 139 -10.16 -45.37 -7.07
C ASN A 139 -11.44 -45.78 -6.32
N ASP A 140 -11.90 -45.07 -5.29
CA ASP A 140 -13.27 -45.31 -4.81
C ASP A 140 -13.78 -44.25 -3.82
N LEU A 141 -14.02 -43.05 -4.35
CA LEU A 141 -14.89 -42.09 -3.70
C LEU A 141 -16.22 -42.75 -3.24
N HIS A 142 -16.74 -43.73 -3.99
CA HIS A 142 -17.90 -44.54 -3.57
C HIS A 142 -17.63 -45.49 -2.38
N LYS A 143 -16.43 -46.07 -2.20
CA LYS A 143 -16.10 -46.79 -0.94
C LYS A 143 -16.03 -45.83 0.24
N LEU A 144 -15.55 -44.61 0.03
CA LEU A 144 -15.56 -43.57 1.06
C LEU A 144 -16.99 -43.36 1.56
N LYS A 145 -17.95 -43.16 0.64
CA LYS A 145 -19.39 -43.02 0.90
C LYS A 145 -20.00 -44.20 1.67
N LYS A 146 -19.60 -45.44 1.36
CA LYS A 146 -20.06 -46.66 2.06
C LYS A 146 -19.47 -46.81 3.48
N SER A 147 -18.30 -46.24 3.74
CA SER A 147 -17.60 -46.37 5.02
C SER A 147 -18.04 -45.36 6.09
N VAL A 148 -18.84 -44.37 5.71
CA VAL A 148 -19.25 -43.28 6.59
C VAL A 148 -20.39 -43.74 7.50
N LYS A 149 -20.12 -43.82 8.81
CA LYS A 149 -21.16 -43.86 9.83
C LYS A 149 -21.52 -42.42 10.19
N LEU A 150 -22.80 -42.13 10.34
CA LEU A 150 -23.30 -40.81 10.77
C LEU A 150 -22.96 -40.59 12.26
N SER A 151 -21.68 -40.45 12.59
CA SER A 151 -21.28 -39.94 13.91
C SER A 151 -21.52 -38.44 13.86
N THR A 152 -22.62 -37.99 14.49
CA THR A 152 -22.98 -36.57 14.75
C THR A 152 -22.16 -35.61 13.90
N CYS A 153 -22.51 -35.50 12.60
CA CYS A 153 -21.78 -34.66 11.65
C CYS A 153 -21.39 -33.36 12.33
N GLU A 154 -20.09 -33.07 12.39
CA GLU A 154 -19.57 -31.79 12.87
C GLU A 154 -20.35 -30.69 12.14
N THR A 155 -21.26 -30.04 12.86
CA THR A 155 -22.48 -29.41 12.31
C THR A 155 -22.21 -28.20 11.42
N PHE A 156 -20.94 -27.86 11.20
CA PHE A 156 -20.49 -26.65 10.53
C PHE A 156 -19.59 -26.91 9.32
N ALA A 157 -19.22 -28.16 9.04
CA ALA A 157 -18.44 -28.49 7.86
C ALA A 157 -19.28 -28.35 6.57
N THR A 158 -18.67 -27.79 5.53
CA THR A 158 -19.29 -27.59 4.21
C THR A 158 -18.65 -28.47 3.14
N HIS A 159 -17.38 -28.84 3.33
CA HIS A 159 -16.56 -29.57 2.39
C HIS A 159 -15.69 -30.63 3.08
N ILE A 160 -15.09 -31.50 2.28
CA ILE A 160 -14.05 -32.46 2.68
C ILE A 160 -12.85 -32.33 1.73
N ILE A 161 -11.64 -32.41 2.27
CA ILE A 161 -10.39 -32.41 1.49
C ILE A 161 -10.23 -33.77 0.81
N THR A 162 -10.30 -33.80 -0.51
CA THR A 162 -10.17 -35.03 -1.32
C THR A 162 -8.84 -35.14 -2.03
N GLU A 163 -8.17 -34.01 -2.28
CA GLU A 163 -6.81 -33.98 -2.85
C GLU A 163 -5.97 -32.89 -2.18
N ILE A 164 -4.68 -33.14 -2.06
CA ILE A 164 -3.68 -32.19 -1.55
C ILE A 164 -2.56 -32.11 -2.56
N VAL A 165 -2.28 -30.91 -3.06
CA VAL A 165 -1.09 -30.65 -3.88
C VAL A 165 0.05 -30.26 -2.95
N LEU A 166 1.20 -30.89 -3.13
CA LEU A 166 2.45 -30.61 -2.42
C LEU A 166 3.45 -29.87 -3.32
N GLY A 167 4.30 -29.05 -2.72
CA GLY A 167 5.36 -28.34 -3.41
C GLY A 167 5.88 -27.11 -2.66
N ILE A 168 6.40 -26.15 -3.42
CA ILE A 168 7.03 -24.91 -2.93
C ILE A 168 6.19 -23.71 -3.34
N HIS A 169 5.81 -22.88 -2.37
CA HIS A 169 5.22 -21.57 -2.58
C HIS A 169 6.10 -20.54 -1.87
N LEU A 170 6.64 -19.58 -2.61
CA LEU A 170 7.61 -18.62 -2.11
C LEU A 170 7.38 -17.24 -2.73
N LEU A 171 7.45 -16.21 -1.90
CA LEU A 171 7.61 -14.84 -2.33
C LEU A 171 8.80 -14.23 -1.57
N LEU A 172 9.79 -13.77 -2.34
CA LEU A 172 10.91 -12.97 -1.84
C LEU A 172 10.64 -11.50 -2.15
N ILE A 173 10.82 -10.65 -1.14
CA ILE A 173 10.81 -9.20 -1.30
C ILE A 173 12.21 -8.70 -0.94
N LEU A 174 12.92 -8.18 -1.95
CA LEU A 174 14.31 -7.79 -1.88
C LEU A 174 14.43 -6.27 -1.94
N GLN A 175 15.17 -5.67 -1.02
CA GLN A 175 15.55 -4.27 -1.10
C GLN A 175 16.99 -4.17 -1.62
N LEU A 176 17.18 -3.47 -2.73
CA LEU A 176 18.47 -3.32 -3.39
C LEU A 176 19.13 -1.99 -3.03
N PRO A 177 20.47 -1.91 -2.97
CA PRO A 177 21.17 -0.63 -2.89
C PRO A 177 21.23 0.06 -4.25
N LEU A 178 21.37 1.39 -4.21
CA LEU A 178 21.57 2.22 -5.40
C LEU A 178 22.77 1.73 -6.23
N GLY A 179 22.57 1.53 -7.53
CA GLY A 179 23.61 1.14 -8.48
C GLY A 179 23.83 -0.37 -8.63
N TYR A 180 23.10 -1.20 -7.88
CA TYR A 180 23.17 -2.67 -7.96
C TYR A 180 21.92 -3.31 -8.57
N GLU A 181 20.98 -2.50 -9.08
CA GLU A 181 19.74 -2.97 -9.67
C GLU A 181 20.00 -3.87 -10.88
N ASN A 182 20.82 -3.42 -11.83
CA ASN A 182 21.05 -4.14 -13.08
C ASN A 182 21.73 -5.51 -12.86
N PRO A 183 22.85 -5.63 -12.11
CA PRO A 183 23.49 -6.92 -11.89
C PRO A 183 22.57 -7.93 -11.17
N ILE A 184 21.77 -7.46 -10.20
CA ILE A 184 20.86 -8.32 -9.45
C ILE A 184 19.65 -8.70 -10.32
N ASP A 185 19.10 -7.77 -11.10
CA ASP A 185 18.00 -8.05 -12.04
C ASP A 185 18.42 -9.10 -13.08
N MET A 186 19.65 -9.00 -13.63
CA MET A 186 20.21 -10.01 -14.54
C MET A 186 20.28 -11.39 -13.87
N PHE A 187 20.75 -11.45 -12.62
CA PHE A 187 20.80 -12.70 -11.86
C PHE A 187 19.40 -13.29 -11.63
N LEU A 188 18.46 -12.49 -11.14
CA LEU A 188 17.08 -12.93 -10.86
C LEU A 188 16.39 -13.39 -12.14
N GLN A 189 16.60 -12.71 -13.25
CA GLN A 189 16.05 -13.11 -14.55
C GLN A 189 16.61 -14.47 -15.01
N LYS A 190 17.92 -14.67 -14.91
CA LYS A 190 18.55 -15.97 -15.20
C LYS A 190 18.04 -17.07 -14.25
N TRP A 191 17.84 -16.75 -12.97
CA TRP A 191 17.26 -17.68 -12.01
C TRP A 191 15.84 -18.08 -12.40
N LYS A 192 14.98 -17.11 -12.72
CA LYS A 192 13.61 -17.34 -13.23
C LYS A 192 13.62 -18.24 -14.47
N GLU A 193 14.48 -17.96 -15.45
CA GLU A 193 14.59 -18.76 -16.67
C GLU A 193 15.04 -20.20 -16.39
N ASN A 194 15.97 -20.40 -15.45
CA ASN A 194 16.38 -21.74 -15.06
C ASN A 194 15.24 -22.51 -14.39
N LEU A 195 14.47 -21.86 -13.51
CA LEU A 195 13.31 -22.47 -12.86
C LEU A 195 12.24 -22.89 -13.86
N ILE A 196 11.83 -21.98 -14.75
CA ILE A 196 10.77 -22.24 -15.74
C ILE A 196 11.17 -23.35 -16.71
N ASN A 197 12.44 -23.41 -17.10
CA ASN A 197 12.94 -24.43 -18.01
C ASN A 197 13.37 -25.72 -17.29
N SER A 198 13.07 -25.87 -15.99
CA SER A 198 13.48 -27.01 -15.16
C SER A 198 14.98 -27.33 -15.25
N LYS A 199 15.81 -26.30 -15.44
CA LYS A 199 17.28 -26.42 -15.46
C LYS A 199 17.79 -26.51 -14.02
N PRO A 200 18.80 -27.34 -13.74
CA PRO A 200 19.40 -27.40 -12.42
C PRO A 200 19.99 -26.04 -12.04
N MET A 201 19.68 -25.57 -10.84
CA MET A 201 20.23 -24.33 -10.31
C MET A 201 21.76 -24.46 -10.12
N VAL A 202 22.47 -23.40 -10.50
CA VAL A 202 23.95 -23.36 -10.41
C VAL A 202 24.35 -23.10 -8.96
N LYS A 203 25.37 -23.80 -8.47
CA LYS A 203 25.94 -23.53 -7.13
C LYS A 203 26.52 -22.12 -7.05
N ILE A 204 26.44 -21.52 -5.86
CA ILE A 204 27.00 -20.18 -5.63
C ILE A 204 28.53 -20.26 -5.64
N ASP A 205 29.17 -19.48 -6.52
CA ASP A 205 30.61 -19.22 -6.49
C ASP A 205 30.93 -17.95 -5.67
N ALA A 206 32.22 -17.66 -5.45
CA ALA A 206 32.64 -16.53 -4.62
C ALA A 206 32.18 -15.16 -5.20
N GLN A 207 32.12 -15.02 -6.52
CA GLN A 207 31.74 -13.78 -7.18
C GLN A 207 30.23 -13.54 -7.04
N LEU A 208 29.42 -14.57 -7.29
CA LEU A 208 27.98 -14.52 -7.13
C LEU A 208 27.61 -14.29 -5.66
N LYS A 209 28.29 -14.95 -4.71
CA LYS A 209 28.07 -14.70 -3.28
C LYS A 209 28.27 -13.23 -2.94
N THR A 210 29.39 -12.66 -3.38
CA THR A 210 29.72 -11.24 -3.15
C THR A 210 28.66 -10.30 -3.74
N LEU A 211 28.07 -10.65 -4.90
CA LEU A 211 26.98 -9.89 -5.50
C LEU A 211 25.69 -9.98 -4.67
N LEU A 212 25.28 -11.19 -4.28
CA LEU A 212 24.03 -11.41 -3.56
C LEU A 212 24.08 -10.85 -2.12
N ASP A 213 25.26 -10.83 -1.50
CA ASP A 213 25.49 -10.18 -0.20
C ASP A 213 25.30 -8.65 -0.24
N LYS A 214 25.17 -8.03 -1.43
CA LYS A 214 24.85 -6.59 -1.56
C LYS A 214 23.38 -6.28 -1.35
N VAL A 215 22.48 -7.28 -1.36
CA VAL A 215 21.05 -7.04 -1.09
C VAL A 215 20.89 -6.54 0.35
N LEU A 216 20.27 -5.36 0.51
CA LEU A 216 20.15 -4.68 1.80
C LEU A 216 19.26 -5.45 2.78
N SER A 217 18.15 -5.99 2.27
CA SER A 217 17.24 -6.81 3.07
C SER A 217 16.48 -7.80 2.19
N THR A 218 16.25 -8.99 2.72
CA THR A 218 15.39 -10.02 2.11
C THR A 218 14.29 -10.41 3.07
N THR A 219 13.05 -10.26 2.65
CA THR A 219 11.87 -10.76 3.37
C THR A 219 11.31 -11.98 2.65
N VAL A 220 11.00 -13.04 3.40
CA VAL A 220 10.60 -14.33 2.85
C VAL A 220 9.22 -14.75 3.35
N TYR A 221 8.30 -15.00 2.43
CA TYR A 221 7.00 -15.59 2.72
C TYR A 221 6.89 -16.93 2.00
N SER A 222 6.59 -18.01 2.73
CA SER A 222 6.57 -19.35 2.14
C SER A 222 5.67 -20.31 2.91
N ASN A 223 5.19 -21.36 2.25
CA ASN A 223 4.57 -22.51 2.92
C ASN A 223 5.61 -23.40 3.64
N ILE A 224 6.91 -23.15 3.47
CA ILE A 224 8.00 -23.85 4.14
C ILE A 224 8.57 -22.96 5.26
N ASP A 225 8.24 -23.29 6.51
CA ASP A 225 8.63 -22.50 7.69
C ASP A 225 10.13 -22.27 7.81
N ALA A 226 10.96 -23.23 7.38
CA ALA A 226 12.42 -23.09 7.40
C ALA A 226 12.91 -21.91 6.54
N LEU A 227 12.24 -21.61 5.43
CA LEU A 227 12.58 -20.48 4.55
C LEU A 227 12.16 -19.15 5.17
N THR A 228 11.01 -19.09 5.84
CA THR A 228 10.47 -17.84 6.43
C THR A 228 11.37 -17.23 7.50
N LYS A 229 12.27 -18.03 8.09
CA LYS A 229 13.23 -17.59 9.13
C LYS A 229 14.54 -17.05 8.55
N MET A 230 14.78 -17.21 7.25
CA MET A 230 16.01 -16.80 6.60
C MET A 230 15.95 -15.32 6.19
N LYS A 231 17.09 -14.63 6.29
CA LYS A 231 17.21 -13.19 5.95
C LYS A 231 18.28 -12.90 4.89
N ASN A 232 19.13 -13.87 4.56
CA ASN A 232 20.24 -13.73 3.63
C ASN A 232 19.90 -14.45 2.31
N LEU A 233 19.98 -13.73 1.19
CA LEU A 233 19.62 -14.24 -0.13
C LEU A 233 20.49 -15.43 -0.60
N PRO A 234 21.83 -15.41 -0.44
CA PRO A 234 22.66 -16.59 -0.71
C PRO A 234 22.19 -17.87 0.01
N ASP A 235 21.92 -17.79 1.32
CA ASP A 235 21.49 -18.95 2.12
C ASP A 235 20.13 -19.49 1.64
N ILE A 236 19.21 -18.58 1.30
CA ILE A 236 17.90 -18.91 0.73
C ILE A 236 18.07 -19.64 -0.61
N TYR A 237 18.91 -19.10 -1.49
CA TYR A 237 19.18 -19.70 -2.80
C TYR A 237 19.80 -21.09 -2.65
N GLU A 238 20.78 -21.29 -1.77
CA GLU A 238 21.35 -22.61 -1.48
C GLU A 238 20.32 -23.60 -0.90
N LYS A 239 19.44 -23.12 -0.01
CA LYS A 239 18.36 -23.96 0.53
C LYS A 239 17.39 -24.38 -0.57
N LEU A 240 17.07 -23.49 -1.51
CA LEU A 240 16.19 -23.80 -2.64
C LEU A 240 16.81 -24.82 -3.60
N ILE A 241 18.13 -24.78 -3.84
CA ILE A 241 18.83 -25.85 -4.60
C ILE A 241 18.58 -27.21 -3.94
N LYS A 242 18.73 -27.30 -2.60
CA LYS A 242 18.52 -28.56 -1.86
C LYS A 242 17.06 -29.02 -1.99
N LEU A 243 16.10 -28.10 -1.86
CA LEU A 243 14.67 -28.40 -1.98
C LEU A 243 14.30 -28.94 -3.37
N GLN A 244 14.86 -28.39 -4.45
CA GLN A 244 14.63 -28.92 -5.81
C GLN A 244 15.00 -30.41 -5.97
N THR A 245 15.95 -30.89 -5.17
CA THR A 245 16.40 -32.29 -5.21
C THR A 245 15.73 -33.20 -4.18
N ASN A 246 14.93 -32.65 -3.25
CA ASN A 246 14.36 -33.38 -2.12
C ASN A 246 12.87 -33.07 -1.90
N ASP A 247 12.01 -33.77 -2.64
CA ASP A 247 10.55 -33.62 -2.56
C ASP A 247 9.97 -33.88 -1.15
N ASN A 248 10.70 -34.57 -0.25
CA ASN A 248 10.22 -34.88 1.11
C ASN A 248 10.09 -33.65 2.00
N GLU A 249 10.79 -32.56 1.67
CA GLU A 249 10.70 -31.30 2.40
C GLU A 249 9.59 -30.37 1.86
N HIS A 250 8.95 -30.74 0.75
CA HIS A 250 7.83 -29.98 0.20
C HIS A 250 6.63 -30.01 1.14
N LYS A 251 5.84 -28.93 1.07
CA LYS A 251 4.71 -28.71 1.97
C LYS A 251 3.42 -28.52 1.19
N LYS A 252 2.30 -28.51 1.89
CA LYS A 252 0.97 -28.43 1.27
C LYS A 252 0.85 -27.06 0.60
N LEU A 253 0.50 -27.08 -0.69
CA LEU A 253 0.25 -25.89 -1.49
C LEU A 253 -1.22 -25.56 -1.55
N LYS A 254 -2.04 -26.57 -1.79
CA LYS A 254 -3.42 -26.40 -2.21
C LYS A 254 -4.26 -27.59 -1.78
N TYR A 255 -5.46 -27.30 -1.31
CA TYR A 255 -6.53 -28.25 -1.04
C TYR A 255 -7.53 -28.24 -2.18
N VAL A 256 -7.94 -29.43 -2.60
CA VAL A 256 -9.10 -29.64 -3.45
C VAL A 256 -10.22 -30.16 -2.57
N LEU A 257 -11.30 -29.39 -2.53
CA LEU A 257 -12.40 -29.51 -1.59
C LEU A 257 -13.65 -29.96 -2.34
N CYS A 258 -14.21 -31.08 -1.92
CA CYS A 258 -15.48 -31.60 -2.42
C CYS A 258 -16.61 -31.24 -1.45
N PRO A 259 -17.79 -30.76 -1.91
CA PRO A 259 -18.92 -30.49 -1.04
C PRO A 259 -19.30 -31.70 -0.18
N ILE A 260 -19.52 -31.48 1.12
CA ILE A 260 -19.80 -32.58 2.06
C ILE A 260 -21.13 -33.28 1.76
N ARG A 261 -22.07 -32.59 1.09
CA ARG A 261 -23.34 -33.16 0.61
C ARG A 261 -23.14 -34.38 -0.26
N TRP A 262 -22.13 -34.36 -1.13
CA TRP A 262 -21.81 -35.51 -1.99
C TRP A 262 -21.58 -36.81 -1.17
N LEU A 263 -21.00 -36.66 0.03
CA LEU A 263 -20.72 -37.77 0.94
C LEU A 263 -21.97 -38.25 1.70
N PHE A 264 -22.88 -37.34 2.10
CA PHE A 264 -24.00 -37.64 3.01
C PHE A 264 -25.41 -37.53 2.42
N ASP A 265 -25.55 -37.27 1.11
CA ASP A 265 -26.84 -36.96 0.46
C ASP A 265 -27.95 -38.00 0.74
N ARG A 266 -27.57 -39.25 0.98
CA ARG A 266 -28.49 -40.38 1.24
C ARG A 266 -29.08 -40.38 2.65
N HIS A 267 -28.71 -39.44 3.52
CA HIS A 267 -29.09 -39.44 4.93
C HIS A 267 -30.15 -38.40 5.31
N GLY A 268 -30.65 -37.58 4.37
CA GLY A 268 -31.71 -36.60 4.64
C GLY A 268 -31.33 -35.53 5.67
N VAL A 269 -30.02 -35.31 5.87
CA VAL A 269 -29.48 -34.34 6.85
C VAL A 269 -29.43 -32.97 6.19
N ASN A 270 -29.92 -31.95 6.89
CA ASN A 270 -29.72 -30.56 6.47
C ASN A 270 -28.25 -30.19 6.69
N LEU A 271 -27.46 -30.20 5.62
CA LEU A 271 -26.04 -29.88 5.66
C LEU A 271 -25.80 -28.39 5.33
N PRO A 272 -24.86 -27.72 6.02
CA PRO A 272 -24.48 -26.35 5.72
C PRO A 272 -24.08 -26.18 4.25
N ASP A 273 -24.62 -25.14 3.62
CA ASP A 273 -24.18 -24.69 2.30
C ASP A 273 -23.08 -23.66 2.40
N PHE A 274 -22.30 -23.55 1.32
CA PHE A 274 -21.37 -22.45 1.10
C PHE A 274 -21.76 -21.72 -0.17
N ILE A 275 -22.03 -20.42 -0.02
CA ILE A 275 -22.24 -19.51 -1.14
C ILE A 275 -20.92 -18.79 -1.40
N SER A 276 -20.30 -19.09 -2.54
CA SER A 276 -19.12 -18.36 -3.00
C SER A 276 -19.55 -17.01 -3.57
N CYS A 277 -18.97 -15.92 -3.08
CA CYS A 277 -19.06 -14.64 -3.76
C CYS A 277 -18.17 -14.66 -5.02
N GLN A 278 -18.63 -14.05 -6.10
CA GLN A 278 -17.85 -13.85 -7.31
C GLN A 278 -16.80 -12.75 -7.09
N PRO A 279 -15.72 -12.70 -7.90
CA PRO A 279 -14.70 -11.67 -7.77
C PRO A 279 -15.26 -10.24 -7.88
N GLU A 280 -16.15 -10.00 -8.85
CA GLU A 280 -16.73 -8.68 -9.14
C GLU A 280 -17.61 -8.18 -7.99
N GLU A 281 -18.25 -9.11 -7.29
CA GLU A 281 -19.16 -8.87 -6.17
C GLU A 281 -18.45 -8.38 -4.91
N VAL A 282 -17.15 -8.66 -4.78
CA VAL A 282 -16.37 -8.39 -3.56
C VAL A 282 -15.14 -7.53 -3.79
N GLU A 283 -14.90 -7.11 -5.03
CA GLU A 283 -13.75 -6.29 -5.40
C GLU A 283 -13.70 -4.98 -4.60
N ASN A 284 -14.84 -4.29 -4.47
CA ASN A 284 -14.93 -3.05 -3.69
C ASN A 284 -14.60 -3.27 -2.21
N LEU A 285 -15.10 -4.36 -1.62
CA LEU A 285 -14.80 -4.73 -0.25
C LEU A 285 -13.31 -5.07 -0.08
N GLU A 286 -12.75 -5.86 -1.01
CA GLU A 286 -11.34 -6.22 -0.98
C GLU A 286 -10.46 -4.98 -1.09
N HIS A 287 -10.77 -4.07 -2.00
CA HIS A 287 -10.07 -2.81 -2.19
C HIS A 287 -10.12 -1.96 -0.90
N TYR A 288 -11.31 -1.76 -0.34
CA TYR A 288 -11.52 -1.03 0.90
C TYR A 288 -10.66 -1.60 2.06
N LEU A 289 -10.73 -2.91 2.30
CA LEU A 289 -9.96 -3.57 3.37
C LEU A 289 -8.45 -3.45 3.16
N MET A 290 -7.98 -3.58 1.91
CA MET A 290 -6.56 -3.47 1.59
C MET A 290 -6.05 -2.04 1.71
N GLN A 291 -6.85 -1.04 1.31
CA GLN A 291 -6.52 0.36 1.47
C GLN A 291 -6.41 0.72 2.95
N GLN A 292 -7.43 0.40 3.76
CA GLN A 292 -7.44 0.69 5.20
C GLN A 292 -6.24 0.06 5.91
N LYS A 293 -5.93 -1.21 5.61
CA LYS A 293 -4.77 -1.89 6.17
C LYS A 293 -3.45 -1.25 5.74
N SER A 294 -3.34 -0.80 4.48
CA SER A 294 -2.13 -0.15 3.96
C SER A 294 -1.89 1.22 4.59
N GLU A 295 -2.94 2.04 4.73
CA GLU A 295 -2.88 3.34 5.41
C GLU A 295 -2.47 3.18 6.87
N LEU A 296 -3.09 2.24 7.59
CA LEU A 296 -2.77 1.97 8.99
C LEU A 296 -1.31 1.53 9.17
N LYS A 297 -0.80 0.68 8.28
CA LYS A 297 0.61 0.27 8.28
C LYS A 297 1.56 1.44 8.03
N LEU A 298 1.25 2.29 7.05
CA LEU A 298 2.08 3.45 6.73
C LEU A 298 2.17 4.41 7.91
N LEU A 299 1.05 4.68 8.58
CA LEU A 299 1.00 5.51 9.78
C LEU A 299 1.79 4.87 10.94
N ASN A 300 1.57 3.58 11.20
CA ASN A 300 2.32 2.86 12.24
C ASN A 300 3.82 2.87 11.98
N PHE A 301 4.23 2.67 10.73
CA PHE A 301 5.64 2.73 10.35
C PHE A 301 6.21 4.13 10.62
N ARG A 302 5.59 5.20 10.09
CA ARG A 302 6.08 6.57 10.31
C ARG A 302 6.16 6.96 11.79
N ILE A 303 5.14 6.63 12.57
CA ILE A 303 5.06 7.06 13.97
C ILE A 303 6.03 6.26 14.85
N ASN A 304 6.04 4.92 14.71
CA ASN A 304 6.82 4.07 15.60
C ASN A 304 8.29 3.89 15.16
N HIS A 305 8.56 3.97 13.85
CA HIS A 305 9.91 3.86 13.32
C HIS A 305 10.51 5.27 13.15
N ASP A 306 9.99 6.07 12.21
CA ASP A 306 10.66 7.33 11.82
C ASP A 306 10.67 8.38 12.93
N ILE A 307 9.63 8.45 13.77
CA ILE A 307 9.57 9.41 14.88
C ILE A 307 10.10 8.79 16.18
N ASN A 308 9.52 7.69 16.63
CA ASN A 308 9.86 7.15 17.95
C ASN A 308 11.26 6.51 18.00
N HIS A 309 11.67 5.75 16.98
CA HIS A 309 12.99 5.13 16.99
C HIS A 309 14.09 6.14 16.66
N ASP A 310 13.94 6.86 15.55
CA ASP A 310 15.04 7.69 15.03
C ASP A 310 15.18 9.05 15.73
N LEU A 311 14.13 9.51 16.43
CA LEU A 311 14.07 10.85 17.02
C LEU A 311 13.69 10.88 18.52
N SER A 312 13.62 9.73 19.20
CA SER A 312 13.19 9.62 20.61
C SER A 312 13.94 10.56 21.56
N GLU A 313 15.26 10.70 21.41
CA GLU A 313 16.10 11.54 22.29
C GLU A 313 15.75 13.04 22.22
N LEU A 314 15.07 13.46 21.15
CA LEU A 314 14.68 14.83 20.88
C LEU A 314 13.23 15.14 21.27
N LEU A 315 12.43 14.12 21.61
CA LEU A 315 11.06 14.28 22.07
C LEU A 315 11.05 14.73 23.54
N GLN A 316 11.08 16.04 23.75
CA GLN A 316 11.03 16.65 25.07
C GLN A 316 9.97 17.76 25.11
N GLY A 317 9.46 18.08 26.30
CA GLY A 317 8.46 19.14 26.49
C GLY A 317 7.23 18.96 25.61
N SER A 318 6.90 20.00 24.86
CA SER A 318 5.73 20.01 23.97
C SER A 318 5.80 19.01 22.82
N CYS A 319 6.99 18.70 22.28
CA CYS A 319 7.15 17.65 21.26
C CYS A 319 6.69 16.27 21.79
N GLN A 320 6.98 15.96 23.06
CA GLN A 320 6.53 14.73 23.70
C GLN A 320 5.00 14.71 23.90
N SER A 321 4.40 15.86 24.25
CA SER A 321 2.94 16.00 24.38
C SER A 321 2.22 15.78 23.05
N VAL A 322 2.74 16.37 21.97
CA VAL A 322 2.23 16.17 20.60
C VAL A 322 2.36 14.71 20.18
N PHE A 323 3.52 14.08 20.42
CA PHE A 323 3.74 12.66 20.12
C PHE A 323 2.77 11.75 20.88
N LYS A 324 2.54 12.03 22.17
CA LYS A 324 1.54 11.30 22.97
C LYS A 324 0.14 11.43 22.37
N THR A 325 -0.24 12.64 21.95
CA THR A 325 -1.54 12.87 21.30
C THR A 325 -1.67 12.06 19.99
N ILE A 326 -0.62 12.05 19.16
CA ILE A 326 -0.58 11.28 17.91
C ILE A 326 -0.75 9.77 18.18
N THR A 327 -0.07 9.25 19.21
CA THR A 327 -0.14 7.81 19.57
C THR A 327 -1.49 7.40 20.16
N GLU A 328 -2.13 8.28 20.94
CA GLU A 328 -3.52 8.10 21.40
C GLU A 328 -4.52 8.10 20.23
N GLU A 329 -4.38 9.03 19.29
CA GLU A 329 -5.20 9.09 18.08
C GLU A 329 -5.00 7.86 17.17
N LEU A 330 -3.76 7.40 17.01
CA LEU A 330 -3.45 6.18 16.26
C LEU A 330 -4.08 4.94 16.92
N SER A 331 -4.04 4.84 18.25
CA SER A 331 -4.68 3.75 19.00
C SER A 331 -6.21 3.76 18.81
N LYS A 332 -6.82 4.96 18.80
CA LYS A 332 -8.24 5.13 18.50
C LYS A 332 -8.57 4.68 17.07
N LEU A 333 -7.74 5.05 16.09
CA LEU A 333 -7.90 4.63 14.70
C LEU A 333 -7.83 3.10 14.56
N GLN A 334 -6.87 2.45 15.23
CA GLN A 334 -6.74 0.99 15.26
C GLN A 334 -8.02 0.32 15.81
N ALA A 335 -8.56 0.83 16.92
CA ALA A 335 -9.78 0.31 17.51
C ALA A 335 -11.00 0.45 16.58
N LEU A 336 -11.14 1.59 15.89
CA LEU A 336 -12.20 1.80 14.90
C LEU A 336 -12.10 0.81 13.73
N HIS A 337 -10.89 0.62 13.20
CA HIS A 337 -10.66 -0.33 12.12
C HIS A 337 -10.95 -1.79 12.54
N MET A 338 -10.55 -2.19 13.75
CA MET A 338 -10.89 -3.52 14.28
C MET A 338 -12.41 -3.73 14.40
N ASN A 339 -13.14 -2.74 14.90
CA ASN A 339 -14.59 -2.81 14.99
C ASN A 339 -15.25 -2.94 13.61
N ASP A 340 -14.73 -2.23 12.61
CA ASP A 340 -15.25 -2.31 11.25
C ASP A 340 -14.96 -3.67 10.60
N ILE A 341 -13.77 -4.23 10.80
CA ILE A 341 -13.43 -5.60 10.38
C ILE A 341 -14.41 -6.61 10.99
N GLU A 342 -14.67 -6.56 12.31
CA GLU A 342 -15.60 -7.50 12.96
C GLU A 342 -17.04 -7.37 12.46
N ARG A 343 -17.49 -6.15 12.17
CA ARG A 343 -18.77 -5.89 11.53
C ARG A 343 -18.85 -6.53 10.14
N LEU A 344 -17.88 -6.26 9.27
CA LEU A 344 -17.83 -6.77 7.89
C LEU A 344 -17.67 -8.29 7.86
N LYS A 345 -16.85 -8.85 8.75
CA LYS A 345 -16.68 -10.29 8.98
C LYS A 345 -18.01 -10.96 9.26
N THR A 346 -18.82 -10.39 10.16
CA THR A 346 -20.16 -10.91 10.49
C THR A 346 -21.08 -10.93 9.27
N VAL A 347 -21.04 -9.89 8.44
CA VAL A 347 -21.86 -9.80 7.22
C VAL A 347 -21.43 -10.84 6.19
N VAL A 348 -20.12 -10.93 5.90
CA VAL A 348 -19.58 -11.91 4.93
C VAL A 348 -19.86 -13.34 5.37
N LEU A 349 -19.76 -13.65 6.66
CA LEU A 349 -20.13 -14.97 7.19
C LEU A 349 -21.62 -15.28 6.98
N LYS A 350 -22.51 -14.31 7.19
CA LYS A 350 -23.95 -14.49 6.93
C LYS A 350 -24.25 -14.70 5.46
N ILE A 351 -23.55 -13.99 4.56
CA ILE A 351 -23.69 -14.16 3.10
C ILE A 351 -23.22 -15.56 2.69
N ARG A 352 -22.01 -15.97 3.11
CA ARG A 352 -21.45 -17.29 2.78
C ARG A 352 -22.31 -18.44 3.30
N LYS A 353 -23.01 -18.25 4.44
CA LYS A 353 -23.97 -19.21 5.01
C LYS A 353 -25.37 -19.14 4.36
N GLY A 354 -25.61 -18.24 3.40
CA GLY A 354 -26.91 -18.04 2.75
C GLY A 354 -28.00 -17.44 3.63
N ILE A 355 -27.63 -16.80 4.75
CA ILE A 355 -28.57 -16.19 5.70
C ILE A 355 -29.09 -14.85 5.18
N ILE A 356 -28.24 -14.08 4.50
CA ILE A 356 -28.59 -12.78 3.91
C ILE A 356 -28.08 -12.71 2.46
N PRO A 357 -28.75 -11.94 1.58
CA PRO A 357 -28.30 -11.75 0.22
C PRO A 357 -27.04 -10.86 0.16
N LEU A 358 -26.25 -11.04 -0.90
CA LEU A 358 -25.05 -10.25 -1.18
C LEU A 358 -25.31 -8.74 -1.26
N SER A 359 -26.48 -8.31 -1.74
CA SER A 359 -26.89 -6.89 -1.79
C SER A 359 -26.88 -6.18 -0.43
N SER A 360 -26.81 -6.95 0.67
CA SER A 360 -26.59 -6.41 2.02
C SER A 360 -25.18 -5.82 2.20
N LEU A 361 -24.19 -6.32 1.44
CA LEU A 361 -22.81 -5.85 1.45
C LEU A 361 -22.67 -4.51 0.71
N GLU A 362 -23.30 -4.39 -0.46
CA GLU A 362 -23.26 -3.17 -1.29
C GLU A 362 -23.80 -1.95 -0.53
N LYS A 363 -24.83 -2.13 0.30
CA LYS A 363 -25.38 -1.06 1.15
C LYS A 363 -24.45 -0.63 2.29
N GLN A 364 -23.44 -1.43 2.60
CA GLN A 364 -22.61 -1.28 3.79
C GLN A 364 -21.14 -0.95 3.49
N VAL A 365 -20.72 -1.10 2.24
CA VAL A 365 -19.35 -0.85 1.79
C VAL A 365 -19.39 0.35 0.86
N SER A 366 -19.07 1.52 1.41
CA SER A 366 -18.61 2.67 0.63
C SER A 366 -17.15 2.42 0.23
N LEU A 367 -16.73 2.88 -0.95
CA LEU A 367 -15.31 2.91 -1.32
C LEU A 367 -14.51 3.76 -0.33
N ASP A 368 -15.13 4.83 0.15
CA ASP A 368 -14.53 5.73 1.13
C ASP A 368 -14.81 5.28 2.56
N PRO A 369 -13.79 5.26 3.44
CA PRO A 369 -14.00 5.07 4.87
C PRO A 369 -14.90 6.16 5.47
N PRO A 370 -15.58 5.89 6.60
CA PRO A 370 -16.38 6.88 7.31
C PRO A 370 -15.64 8.21 7.52
N ILE A 371 -16.36 9.33 7.43
CA ILE A 371 -15.81 10.70 7.54
C ILE A 371 -14.95 10.86 8.80
N ASP A 372 -15.37 10.28 9.92
CA ASP A 372 -14.63 10.33 11.18
C ASP A 372 -13.24 9.65 11.09
N ILE A 373 -13.14 8.54 10.34
CA ILE A 373 -11.88 7.83 10.08
C ILE A 373 -11.00 8.69 9.17
N GLN A 374 -11.56 9.26 8.10
CA GLN A 374 -10.82 10.14 7.19
C GLN A 374 -10.25 11.35 7.93
N GLN A 375 -11.05 12.00 8.77
CA GLN A 375 -10.62 13.16 9.55
C GLN A 375 -9.53 12.78 10.55
N LEU A 376 -9.64 11.62 11.19
CA LEU A 376 -8.64 11.12 12.13
C LEU A 376 -7.31 10.82 11.41
N ILE A 377 -7.34 10.14 10.27
CA ILE A 377 -6.15 9.89 9.43
C ILE A 377 -5.49 11.20 9.01
N LYS A 378 -6.28 12.19 8.57
CA LYS A 378 -5.78 13.51 8.19
C LYS A 378 -5.11 14.20 9.36
N ASN A 379 -5.74 14.22 10.54
CA ASN A 379 -5.20 14.84 11.74
C ASN A 379 -3.87 14.20 12.17
N ILE A 380 -3.82 12.87 12.25
CA ILE A 380 -2.61 12.11 12.58
C ILE A 380 -1.50 12.43 11.57
N THR A 381 -1.81 12.38 10.28
CA THR A 381 -0.83 12.62 9.21
C THR A 381 -0.25 14.03 9.26
N THR A 382 -1.10 15.05 9.44
CA THR A 382 -0.65 16.45 9.53
C THR A 382 0.24 16.65 10.75
N ARG A 383 -0.20 16.22 11.94
CA ARG A 383 0.57 16.39 13.17
C ARG A 383 1.88 15.61 13.14
N ALA A 384 1.89 14.40 12.59
CA ALA A 384 3.11 13.61 12.45
C ALA A 384 4.13 14.32 11.54
N LYS A 385 3.69 14.88 10.41
CA LYS A 385 4.57 15.67 9.52
C LYS A 385 5.13 16.92 10.20
N GLU A 386 4.29 17.64 10.93
CA GLU A 386 4.71 18.85 11.66
C GLU A 386 5.72 18.51 12.76
N LEU A 387 5.45 17.47 13.55
CA LEU A 387 6.36 16.98 14.57
C LEU A 387 7.69 16.51 13.96
N GLU A 388 7.65 15.72 12.89
CA GLU A 388 8.84 15.24 12.20
C GLU A 388 9.70 16.41 11.67
N PHE A 389 9.06 17.42 11.07
CA PHE A 389 9.74 18.64 10.62
C PHE A 389 10.44 19.36 11.77
N ARG A 390 9.70 19.60 12.88
CA ARG A 390 10.22 20.29 14.06
C ARG A 390 11.41 19.54 14.65
N VAL A 391 11.26 18.24 14.85
CA VAL A 391 12.31 17.42 15.49
C VAL A 391 13.56 17.29 14.61
N LYS A 392 13.40 17.19 13.28
CA LYS A 392 14.54 17.24 12.33
C LYS A 392 15.30 18.56 12.42
N ARG A 393 14.61 19.70 12.55
CA ARG A 393 15.24 21.01 12.74
C ARG A 393 15.98 21.10 14.08
N ILE A 394 15.38 20.62 15.17
CA ILE A 394 16.04 20.55 16.48
C ILE A 394 17.35 19.75 16.38
N LYS A 395 17.33 18.60 15.68
CA LYS A 395 18.52 17.79 15.43
C LYS A 395 19.61 18.60 14.72
N GLN A 396 19.27 19.23 13.59
CA GLN A 396 20.19 20.06 12.80
C GLN A 396 20.77 21.22 13.63
N MET A 397 19.97 21.84 14.48
CA MET A 397 20.43 22.92 15.36
C MET A 397 21.44 22.42 16.40
N ARG A 398 21.16 21.29 17.05
CA ARG A 398 22.09 20.67 18.01
C ARG A 398 23.41 20.27 17.36
N GLU A 399 23.37 19.72 16.15
CA GLU A 399 24.57 19.39 15.36
C GLU A 399 25.44 20.63 15.06
N ASN A 400 24.82 21.81 14.95
CA ASN A 400 25.51 23.09 14.79
C ASN A 400 25.80 23.82 16.12
N GLY A 401 25.65 23.14 17.26
CA GLY A 401 26.05 23.63 18.58
C GLY A 401 25.02 24.50 19.30
N PHE A 402 23.76 24.53 18.86
CA PHE A 402 22.68 25.21 19.58
C PHE A 402 22.16 24.37 20.74
N GLU A 403 21.89 25.02 21.86
CA GLU A 403 21.04 24.50 22.94
C GLU A 403 19.57 24.72 22.56
N TYR A 404 18.74 23.70 22.74
CA TYR A 404 17.30 23.78 22.48
C TYR A 404 16.54 24.16 23.75
N CYS A 405 15.70 25.18 23.68
CA CYS A 405 14.85 25.63 24.77
C CYS A 405 13.38 25.67 24.31
N ASP A 406 12.56 24.77 24.84
CA ASP A 406 11.10 24.86 24.71
C ASP A 406 10.58 25.90 25.71
N VAL A 407 10.08 27.01 25.18
CA VAL A 407 9.68 28.19 25.97
C VAL A 407 8.48 27.89 26.87
N GLU A 408 7.66 26.90 26.53
CA GLU A 408 6.51 26.49 27.36
C GLU A 408 6.98 26.03 28.75
N ASN A 409 8.15 25.38 28.85
CA ASN A 409 8.72 24.92 30.11
C ASN A 409 9.12 26.07 31.06
N LEU A 410 9.24 27.29 30.54
CA LEU A 410 9.57 28.49 31.32
C LEU A 410 8.34 29.21 31.85
N GLY A 411 7.13 28.73 31.56
CA GLY A 411 5.88 29.34 32.00
C GLY A 411 5.63 30.72 31.38
N ILE A 412 6.19 30.98 30.19
CA ILE A 412 6.01 32.25 29.50
C ILE A 412 4.59 32.32 28.91
N THR A 413 3.83 33.31 29.35
CA THR A 413 2.45 33.58 28.94
C THR A 413 2.32 34.88 28.16
N ASP A 414 1.20 35.05 27.46
CA ASP A 414 0.79 36.26 26.74
C ASP A 414 0.76 37.54 27.60
N GLN A 415 0.66 37.39 28.93
CA GLN A 415 0.65 38.50 29.88
C GLN A 415 2.05 39.07 30.18
N LEU A 416 3.13 38.37 29.80
CA LEU A 416 4.49 38.84 30.04
C LEU A 416 4.92 39.84 28.97
N LYS A 417 5.54 40.93 29.41
CA LYS A 417 6.19 41.88 28.50
C LYS A 417 7.46 41.26 27.91
N GLU A 418 7.73 41.56 26.64
CA GLU A 418 8.89 41.06 25.89
C GLU A 418 10.23 41.23 26.65
N ASN A 419 10.47 42.39 27.28
CA ASN A 419 11.69 42.63 28.06
C ASN A 419 11.89 41.60 29.17
N ARG A 420 10.80 41.20 29.85
CA ARG A 420 10.86 40.19 30.92
C ARG A 420 11.13 38.79 30.38
N ILE A 421 10.62 38.48 29.18
CA ILE A 421 10.91 37.23 28.46
C ILE A 421 12.40 37.17 28.10
N ARG A 422 12.96 38.28 27.59
CA ARG A 422 14.39 38.42 27.29
C ARG A 422 15.24 38.21 28.54
N ASP A 423 14.88 38.85 29.66
CA ASP A 423 15.59 38.71 30.93
C ASP A 423 15.57 37.25 31.44
N MET A 424 14.44 36.56 31.31
CA MET A 424 14.30 35.15 31.71
C MET A 424 15.17 34.20 30.88
N LEU A 425 15.29 34.46 29.57
CA LEU A 425 16.03 33.61 28.64
C LEU A 425 17.55 33.88 28.64
N LEU A 426 17.96 35.15 28.75
CA LEU A 426 19.38 35.55 28.81
C LEU A 426 20.00 35.28 30.20
N GLY A 427 19.24 35.50 31.27
CA GLY A 427 19.79 35.46 32.63
C GLY A 427 20.94 36.46 32.81
N ASN A 428 21.99 36.05 33.55
CA ASN A 428 23.18 36.86 33.79
C ASN A 428 24.36 36.51 32.85
N ASP A 429 24.12 35.72 31.81
CA ASP A 429 25.19 35.21 30.95
C ASP A 429 25.43 36.12 29.74
N SER A 430 26.54 36.85 29.78
CA SER A 430 26.93 37.78 28.72
C SER A 430 27.33 37.09 27.41
N HIS A 431 27.50 35.77 27.40
CA HIS A 431 27.94 35.01 26.23
C HIS A 431 26.80 34.27 25.53
N LYS A 432 25.54 34.44 25.99
CA LYS A 432 24.38 33.85 25.33
C LYS A 432 23.88 34.70 24.16
N VAL A 433 23.61 34.04 23.05
CA VAL A 433 22.89 34.60 21.90
C VAL A 433 21.70 33.70 21.63
N ILE A 434 20.50 34.29 21.63
CA ILE A 434 19.26 33.54 21.58
C ILE A 434 18.50 33.86 20.30
N LEU A 435 18.12 32.82 19.55
CA LEU A 435 17.25 32.91 18.40
C LEU A 435 15.82 32.62 18.82
N PHE A 436 14.93 33.59 18.72
CA PHE A 436 13.50 33.42 18.99
C PHE A 436 12.80 33.08 17.68
N SER A 437 12.10 31.96 17.63
CA SER A 437 11.21 31.63 16.51
C SER A 437 10.13 30.64 16.92
N ASN A 438 9.26 30.29 15.98
CA ASN A 438 8.28 29.21 16.09
C ASN A 438 8.07 28.54 14.71
N ASP A 439 7.36 27.42 14.69
CA ASP A 439 7.12 26.65 13.47
C ASP A 439 6.41 27.45 12.36
N GLU A 440 5.53 28.40 12.72
CA GLU A 440 4.80 29.22 11.74
C GLU A 440 5.74 30.23 11.05
N LEU A 441 6.51 30.97 11.83
CA LEU A 441 7.48 31.95 11.35
C LEU A 441 8.60 31.31 10.53
N MET A 442 9.05 30.12 10.95
CA MET A 442 10.02 29.34 10.18
C MET A 442 9.50 28.97 8.78
N LYS A 443 8.20 28.69 8.65
CA LYS A 443 7.58 28.31 7.38
C LYS A 443 7.23 29.54 6.53
N SER A 444 6.73 30.60 7.14
CA SER A 444 6.28 31.79 6.42
C SER A 444 7.44 32.66 5.94
N ASP A 445 8.60 32.60 6.61
CA ASP A 445 9.77 33.44 6.33
C ASP A 445 11.09 32.65 6.49
N GLU A 446 11.21 31.57 5.71
CA GLU A 446 12.36 30.65 5.76
C GLU A 446 13.69 31.34 5.40
N LEU A 447 13.66 32.34 4.50
CA LEU A 447 14.83 33.11 4.10
C LEU A 447 15.39 33.89 5.29
N THR A 448 14.56 34.69 5.96
CA THR A 448 15.00 35.48 7.13
C THR A 448 15.48 34.57 8.26
N PHE A 449 14.77 33.45 8.49
CA PHE A 449 15.24 32.46 9.47
C PHE A 449 16.64 31.94 9.12
N THR A 450 16.86 31.55 7.87
CA THR A 450 18.13 30.97 7.40
C THR A 450 19.28 31.99 7.46
N GLU A 451 19.02 33.25 7.13
CA GLU A 451 20.00 34.34 7.25
C GLU A 451 20.43 34.55 8.70
N LEU A 452 19.48 34.71 9.62
CA LEU A 452 19.75 34.90 11.05
C LEU A 452 20.47 33.68 11.67
N TYR A 453 20.02 32.47 11.30
CA TYR A 453 20.65 31.22 11.72
C TYR A 453 22.12 31.14 11.25
N SER A 454 22.39 31.47 9.99
CA SER A 454 23.74 31.47 9.42
C SER A 454 24.63 32.52 10.06
N GLU A 455 24.09 33.71 10.32
CA GLU A 455 24.80 34.78 11.03
C GLU A 455 25.26 34.33 12.42
N MET A 456 24.39 33.63 13.17
CA MET A 456 24.71 33.11 14.50
C MET A 456 25.81 32.04 14.48
N ILE A 457 25.78 31.13 13.51
CA ILE A 457 26.85 30.14 13.32
C ILE A 457 28.18 30.83 13.04
N GLU A 458 28.20 31.83 12.15
CA GLU A 458 29.42 32.59 11.84
C GLU A 458 29.93 33.39 13.05
N LYS A 459 29.03 33.96 13.86
CA LYS A 459 29.38 34.61 15.13
C LYS A 459 30.06 33.65 16.09
N ARG A 460 29.53 32.42 16.25
CA ARG A 460 30.16 31.39 17.10
C ARG A 460 31.50 30.91 16.56
N LYS A 461 31.65 30.79 15.23
CA LYS A 461 32.97 30.46 14.63
C LYS A 461 34.02 31.50 14.96
N LYS A 462 33.65 32.79 14.93
CA LYS A 462 34.54 33.90 15.29
C LYS A 462 34.79 34.01 16.79
N ASN A 463 33.83 33.61 17.62
CA ASN A 463 33.94 33.58 19.08
C ASN A 463 33.40 32.26 19.66
N PRO A 464 34.25 31.24 19.83
CA PRO A 464 33.85 29.92 20.33
C PRO A 464 33.26 29.92 21.74
N GLY A 465 33.47 31.00 22.52
CA GLY A 465 32.92 31.15 23.86
C GLY A 465 31.42 31.51 23.89
N ILE A 466 30.82 31.81 22.74
CA ILE A 466 29.39 32.12 22.63
C ILE A 466 28.54 30.84 22.75
N CYS A 467 27.56 30.87 23.64
CA CYS A 467 26.50 29.87 23.70
C CYS A 467 25.34 30.29 22.79
N LEU A 468 24.99 29.44 21.82
CA LEU A 468 23.84 29.66 20.96
C LEU A 468 22.64 28.92 21.54
N VAL A 469 21.52 29.61 21.70
CA VAL A 469 20.27 29.02 22.20
C VAL A 469 19.17 29.24 21.17
N TYR A 470 18.42 28.21 20.84
CA TYR A 470 17.17 28.33 20.10
C TYR A 470 16.00 28.30 21.09
N ALA A 471 15.26 29.40 21.18
CA ALA A 471 14.06 29.53 21.99
C ALA A 471 12.82 29.30 21.12
N ASP A 472 12.16 28.18 21.33
CA ASP A 472 11.02 27.72 20.57
C ASP A 472 9.70 28.19 21.19
N PHE A 473 9.00 29.10 20.51
CA PHE A 473 7.72 29.66 20.94
C PHE A 473 6.50 28.91 20.36
N THR A 474 6.70 27.79 19.63
CA THR A 474 5.61 27.07 18.94
C THR A 474 4.46 26.68 19.86
N SER A 475 4.78 26.28 21.09
CA SER A 475 3.79 25.85 22.09
C SER A 475 3.47 26.93 23.11
N SER A 476 4.05 28.13 22.96
CA SER A 476 3.82 29.24 23.88
C SER A 476 2.49 29.94 23.57
N THR A 477 1.83 30.42 24.62
CA THR A 477 0.66 31.32 24.47
C THR A 477 1.09 32.73 24.06
N TYR A 478 2.36 33.08 24.24
CA TYR A 478 2.92 34.35 23.78
C TYR A 478 3.08 34.35 22.26
N LYS A 479 2.40 35.26 21.57
CA LYS A 479 2.48 35.39 20.10
C LYS A 479 3.72 36.15 19.69
N LEU A 480 4.67 35.44 19.10
CA LEU A 480 5.84 36.03 18.47
C LEU A 480 5.48 36.53 17.06
N GLU A 481 5.68 37.83 16.79
CA GLU A 481 5.34 38.43 15.49
C GLU A 481 6.40 38.21 14.41
N LYS A 482 7.67 38.00 14.82
CA LYS A 482 8.81 37.82 13.91
C LYS A 482 9.95 37.06 14.56
N THR A 483 10.77 36.40 13.73
CA THR A 483 12.03 35.79 14.17
C THR A 483 13.02 36.88 14.60
N LEU A 484 13.66 36.70 15.74
CA LEU A 484 14.53 37.72 16.36
C LEU A 484 15.79 37.10 16.96
N ILE A 485 16.91 37.81 16.86
CA ILE A 485 18.12 37.52 17.63
C ILE A 485 18.12 38.45 18.85
N VAL A 486 18.42 37.89 20.02
CA VAL A 486 18.56 38.64 21.27
C VAL A 486 19.98 38.46 21.81
N LEU A 487 20.66 39.58 22.08
CA LEU A 487 22.01 39.63 22.63
C LEU A 487 21.98 40.14 24.08
N SER A 488 22.93 39.67 24.91
CA SER A 488 23.05 40.17 26.29
C SER A 488 23.40 41.66 26.38
N ASP A 489 24.04 42.24 25.37
CA ASP A 489 24.41 43.66 25.37
C ASP A 489 23.21 44.59 25.10
N ASP A 490 22.15 44.09 24.46
CA ASP A 490 20.93 44.86 24.16
C ASP A 490 20.15 45.29 25.43
N LEU A 491 20.35 44.59 26.56
CA LEU A 491 19.72 44.93 27.84
C LEU A 491 20.37 46.13 28.54
N LYS A 492 21.67 46.35 28.33
CA LYS A 492 22.42 47.44 28.99
C LYS A 492 22.12 48.81 28.38
N GLU A 493 21.83 48.87 27.09
CA GLU A 493 21.50 50.15 26.43
C GLU A 493 20.09 50.67 26.80
N LYS A 494 19.13 49.77 27.07
CA LYS A 494 17.76 50.19 27.47
C LYS A 494 17.64 50.57 28.94
N GLN A 495 18.40 49.96 29.84
CA GLN A 495 18.41 50.38 31.26
C GLN A 495 19.08 51.74 31.48
N ASN A 496 20.06 52.09 30.63
CA ASN A 496 20.75 53.38 30.69
C ASN A 496 19.98 54.56 30.07
N GLN A 497 18.88 54.31 29.32
CA GLN A 497 18.04 55.39 28.78
C GLN A 497 16.88 55.81 29.70
N SER A 498 16.66 55.12 30.82
CA SER A 498 15.59 55.44 31.79
C SER A 498 15.99 56.36 32.96
N GLN A 499 17.21 56.93 32.98
CA GLN A 499 17.62 57.89 34.01
C GLN A 499 18.42 59.07 33.43
N SER A 500 17.72 60.09 32.90
CA SER A 500 17.98 61.52 33.17
C SER A 500 17.03 62.45 32.37
N PRO A 501 16.73 63.68 32.87
CA PRO A 501 15.58 64.47 32.43
C PRO A 501 15.92 65.60 31.43
N SER A 502 14.97 65.85 30.52
CA SER A 502 14.60 67.11 29.86
C SER A 502 15.68 68.15 29.48
N THR A 503 15.86 68.41 28.17
CA THR A 503 15.88 69.80 27.62
C THR A 503 15.60 69.84 26.10
N VAL A 504 14.40 70.32 25.75
CA VAL A 504 14.04 71.36 24.76
C VAL A 504 14.82 71.53 23.42
N ASN A 505 14.03 71.54 22.33
CA ASN A 505 14.16 72.18 21.01
C ASN A 505 15.16 71.64 19.95
N ASN A 506 14.62 71.12 18.84
CA ASN A 506 14.38 71.95 17.65
C ASN A 506 13.53 71.28 16.55
N ILE A 507 12.76 72.15 15.91
CA ILE A 507 11.73 71.96 14.90
C ILE A 507 12.33 71.60 13.53
N ARG A 508 11.72 70.65 12.80
CA ARG A 508 11.42 70.81 11.37
C ARG A 508 10.27 69.91 10.92
N GLU A 509 9.07 70.47 10.97
CA GLU A 509 7.89 69.97 10.25
C GLU A 509 8.09 70.12 8.73
N ARG A 510 7.85 69.04 8.00
CA ARG A 510 7.23 69.08 6.66
C ARG A 510 6.29 67.88 6.53
N SER A 511 5.00 68.16 6.66
CA SER A 511 3.92 67.35 6.10
C SER A 511 3.96 67.41 4.55
N PRO A 512 3.40 66.43 3.83
CA PRO A 512 1.95 66.46 3.59
C PRO A 512 1.24 65.10 3.71
N SER A 513 -0.07 65.25 3.81
CA SER A 513 -1.17 64.32 4.08
C SER A 513 -1.38 63.20 3.02
N PRO A 514 -2.24 62.21 3.33
CA PRO A 514 -2.43 60.98 2.55
C PRO A 514 -3.55 61.09 1.50
N PRO A 515 -3.55 60.23 0.47
CA PRO A 515 -4.76 59.91 -0.27
C PRO A 515 -5.29 58.51 0.10
N GLN A 516 -6.57 58.46 0.48
CA GLN A 516 -7.41 57.27 0.38
C GLN A 516 -7.65 56.90 -1.10
N PRO A 517 -7.99 55.64 -1.37
CA PRO A 517 -9.12 55.41 -2.27
C PRO A 517 -10.18 54.45 -1.70
N SER A 518 -11.41 54.88 -1.98
CA SER A 518 -12.71 54.26 -1.80
C SER A 518 -12.89 52.95 -2.57
N LEU A 519 -13.47 51.94 -1.92
CA LEU A 519 -14.07 50.75 -2.52
C LEU A 519 -15.46 51.09 -3.06
N GLN A 520 -15.63 51.01 -4.38
CA GLN A 520 -16.94 50.97 -5.03
C GLN A 520 -17.49 49.53 -5.01
N GLN A 521 -18.72 49.43 -4.50
CA GLN A 521 -19.59 48.28 -4.66
C GLN A 521 -20.08 48.21 -6.12
N THR A 522 -19.96 47.05 -6.75
CA THR A 522 -20.79 46.69 -7.91
C THR A 522 -21.44 45.34 -7.68
N SER A 523 -22.76 45.41 -7.64
CA SER A 523 -23.75 44.34 -7.60
C SER A 523 -23.75 43.51 -8.89
N SER A 524 -23.68 42.18 -8.78
CA SER A 524 -24.12 41.27 -9.84
C SER A 524 -25.56 40.83 -9.58
N GLN A 525 -26.44 41.23 -10.49
CA GLN A 525 -27.84 40.89 -10.55
C GLN A 525 -28.04 39.44 -11.02
N SER A 526 -28.99 38.77 -10.37
CA SER A 526 -29.67 37.55 -10.79
C SER A 526 -30.45 37.73 -12.09
N LEU A 527 -30.41 36.75 -13.00
CA LEU A 527 -31.52 36.45 -13.89
C LEU A 527 -31.58 34.94 -14.14
N ASP A 528 -32.61 34.35 -13.56
CA ASP A 528 -33.08 32.99 -13.69
C ASP A 528 -33.99 32.91 -14.93
N GLN A 529 -33.74 31.98 -15.85
CA GLN A 529 -34.74 31.57 -16.86
C GLN A 529 -34.65 30.07 -17.11
N THR A 530 -35.67 29.37 -16.63
CA THR A 530 -35.98 27.98 -16.91
C THR A 530 -36.97 27.84 -18.07
N LEU A 531 -36.97 26.63 -18.64
CA LEU A 531 -38.02 25.94 -19.42
C LEU A 531 -37.84 25.91 -20.96
N PRO A 532 -38.41 24.90 -21.65
CA PRO A 532 -38.15 23.45 -21.54
C PRO A 532 -37.96 22.82 -22.96
N ILE A 533 -37.39 21.62 -23.14
CA ILE A 533 -37.65 20.74 -24.33
C ILE A 533 -37.07 19.31 -24.10
N SER A 534 -38.00 18.37 -23.93
CA SER A 534 -38.05 16.94 -24.31
C SER A 534 -36.81 16.02 -24.39
N SER A 535 -36.79 15.04 -23.47
CA SER A 535 -36.70 13.57 -23.72
C SER A 535 -35.60 13.00 -24.62
N SER A 536 -34.41 12.81 -24.02
CA SER A 536 -33.72 11.52 -23.88
C SER A 536 -32.49 11.77 -23.00
N SER A 537 -32.53 11.43 -21.72
CA SER A 537 -31.38 11.63 -20.83
C SER A 537 -30.30 10.59 -21.15
N ASN A 538 -29.49 10.85 -22.18
CA ASN A 538 -28.15 10.32 -22.22
C ASN A 538 -27.41 10.92 -21.02
N GLU A 539 -27.10 10.12 -20.01
CA GLU A 539 -26.20 10.55 -18.94
C GLU A 539 -24.85 10.88 -19.57
N PHE A 540 -24.48 12.15 -19.59
CA PHE A 540 -23.17 12.58 -20.05
C PHE A 540 -22.20 12.56 -18.86
N ILE A 541 -21.10 11.84 -19.01
CA ILE A 541 -19.99 11.85 -18.05
C ILE A 541 -18.94 12.84 -18.55
N ASN A 542 -18.68 13.89 -17.77
CA ASN A 542 -17.61 14.84 -18.05
C ASN A 542 -16.29 14.32 -17.46
N ILE A 543 -15.28 14.12 -18.30
CA ILE A 543 -13.96 13.61 -17.89
C ILE A 543 -12.93 14.74 -18.04
N LEU A 544 -12.26 15.10 -16.94
CA LEU A 544 -11.18 16.09 -16.93
C LEU A 544 -9.81 15.38 -16.96
N LEU A 545 -9.02 15.63 -18.01
CA LEU A 545 -7.66 15.09 -18.14
C LEU A 545 -6.62 16.17 -17.83
N LEU A 546 -5.85 15.99 -16.76
CA LEU A 546 -4.78 16.90 -16.33
C LEU A 546 -3.40 16.33 -16.63
N GLY A 547 -2.49 17.16 -17.14
CA GLY A 547 -1.10 16.80 -17.39
C GLY A 547 -0.39 17.84 -18.24
N GLU A 548 0.94 17.86 -18.18
CA GLU A 548 1.79 18.80 -18.93
C GLU A 548 1.58 18.66 -20.46
N SER A 549 1.99 19.66 -21.24
CA SER A 549 1.92 19.59 -22.71
C SER A 549 2.81 18.45 -23.24
N GLY A 550 2.32 17.69 -24.22
CA GLY A 550 3.07 16.58 -24.82
C GLY A 550 2.99 15.23 -24.11
N VAL A 551 2.36 15.13 -22.92
CA VAL A 551 2.23 13.85 -22.17
C VAL A 551 1.29 12.81 -22.81
N GLY A 552 0.71 13.10 -23.98
CA GLY A 552 -0.13 12.15 -24.72
C GLY A 552 -1.63 12.15 -24.37
N LYS A 553 -2.19 13.26 -23.88
CA LYS A 553 -3.63 13.37 -23.54
C LYS A 553 -4.55 13.03 -24.73
N SER A 554 -4.30 13.60 -25.91
CA SER A 554 -5.07 13.31 -27.12
C SER A 554 -4.91 11.85 -27.58
N THR A 555 -3.71 11.28 -27.41
CA THR A 555 -3.44 9.86 -27.65
C THR A 555 -4.24 8.97 -26.71
N PHE A 556 -4.33 9.34 -25.43
CA PHE A 556 -5.15 8.63 -24.44
C PHE A 556 -6.63 8.65 -24.80
N ILE A 557 -7.18 9.80 -25.22
CA ILE A 557 -8.60 9.90 -25.64
C ILE A 557 -8.91 8.94 -26.80
N ASN A 558 -8.05 8.90 -27.82
CA ASN A 558 -8.22 7.95 -28.92
C ASN A 558 -8.07 6.51 -28.46
N ALA A 559 -7.07 6.20 -27.63
CA ALA A 559 -6.87 4.84 -27.10
C ALA A 559 -8.09 4.39 -26.29
N PHE A 560 -8.65 5.26 -25.46
CA PHE A 560 -9.85 5.00 -24.66
C PHE A 560 -11.07 4.75 -25.55
N ALA A 561 -11.24 5.52 -26.63
CA ALA A 561 -12.31 5.29 -27.60
C ALA A 561 -12.21 3.92 -28.30
N ASN A 562 -11.00 3.53 -28.70
CA ASN A 562 -10.77 2.21 -29.31
C ASN A 562 -10.96 1.08 -28.31
N TYR A 563 -10.54 1.27 -27.06
CA TYR A 563 -10.74 0.30 -25.98
C TYR A 563 -12.22 0.05 -25.68
N LEU A 564 -13.06 1.09 -25.73
CA LEU A 564 -14.50 0.95 -25.53
C LEU A 564 -15.22 0.34 -26.74
N HIS A 565 -14.62 0.43 -27.94
CA HIS A 565 -15.26 -0.01 -29.17
C HIS A 565 -14.95 -1.46 -29.55
N PHE A 566 -13.71 -1.90 -29.36
CA PHE A 566 -13.26 -3.25 -29.75
C PHE A 566 -13.23 -4.18 -28.54
N GLU A 567 -13.70 -5.41 -28.70
CA GLU A 567 -13.74 -6.38 -27.59
C GLU A 567 -12.35 -6.96 -27.27
N SER A 568 -11.41 -6.87 -28.21
CA SER A 568 -10.04 -7.36 -28.05
C SER A 568 -9.01 -6.56 -28.86
N LEU A 569 -7.75 -6.65 -28.45
CA LEU A 569 -6.63 -6.05 -29.18
C LEU A 569 -6.47 -6.67 -30.59
N ASP A 570 -6.63 -7.98 -30.72
CA ASP A 570 -6.56 -8.70 -32.01
C ASP A 570 -7.62 -8.21 -33.01
N GLU A 571 -8.77 -7.77 -32.51
CA GLU A 571 -9.83 -7.16 -33.30
C GLU A 571 -9.48 -5.72 -33.66
N ALA A 572 -9.00 -4.94 -32.70
CA ALA A 572 -8.58 -3.55 -32.91
C ALA A 572 -7.43 -3.42 -33.94
N GLU A 573 -6.48 -4.36 -33.96
CA GLU A 573 -5.38 -4.40 -34.93
C GLU A 573 -5.83 -4.67 -36.37
N LYS A 574 -6.90 -5.44 -36.53
CA LYS A 574 -7.48 -5.77 -37.85
C LYS A 574 -8.54 -4.75 -38.28
N GLY A 575 -9.13 -4.06 -37.33
CA GLY A 575 -10.13 -3.01 -37.52
C GLY A 575 -9.53 -1.67 -37.95
N LYS A 576 -10.40 -0.74 -38.37
CA LYS A 576 -10.00 0.65 -38.60
C LYS A 576 -10.08 1.40 -37.27
N PRO A 577 -8.97 1.99 -36.76
CA PRO A 577 -9.00 2.64 -35.47
C PRO A 577 -9.91 3.88 -35.47
N ILE A 578 -10.62 4.09 -34.37
CA ILE A 578 -11.45 5.28 -34.12
C ILE A 578 -10.53 6.42 -33.71
N VAL A 579 -10.65 7.56 -34.39
CA VAL A 579 -9.88 8.77 -34.11
C VAL A 579 -10.84 9.87 -33.78
N ILE A 580 -10.93 10.21 -32.51
CA ILE A 580 -11.77 11.30 -32.01
C ILE A 580 -11.02 12.63 -32.14
N ILE A 581 -9.71 12.61 -31.86
CA ILE A 581 -8.84 13.79 -31.90
C ILE A 581 -7.62 13.47 -32.76
N PRO A 582 -7.26 14.29 -33.76
CA PRO A 582 -6.06 14.06 -34.55
C PRO A 582 -4.81 14.03 -33.67
N VAL A 583 -3.89 13.09 -33.95
CA VAL A 583 -2.64 12.93 -33.20
C VAL A 583 -1.44 12.86 -34.13
N SER A 584 -0.34 13.46 -33.68
CA SER A 584 0.96 13.40 -34.33
C SER A 584 2.02 13.22 -33.26
N PHE A 585 2.83 12.17 -33.35
CA PHE A 585 3.93 11.92 -32.42
C PHE A 585 5.07 11.20 -33.13
N GLU A 586 6.27 11.33 -32.57
CA GLU A 586 7.49 10.73 -33.13
C GLU A 586 7.83 9.45 -32.38
N ILE A 587 8.24 8.43 -33.12
CA ILE A 587 8.73 7.16 -32.56
C ILE A 587 10.13 6.89 -33.09
N ALA A 588 11.02 6.41 -32.22
CA ALA A 588 12.33 5.88 -32.61
C ALA A 588 12.16 4.39 -32.93
N LEU A 589 12.47 3.98 -34.16
CA LEU A 589 12.16 2.63 -34.63
C LEU A 589 13.20 1.57 -34.25
N ASN A 590 14.44 1.97 -33.94
CA ASN A 590 15.58 1.08 -33.72
C ASN A 590 16.61 1.69 -32.75
N ASP A 591 17.62 0.88 -32.36
CA ASP A 591 18.79 1.30 -31.56
C ASP A 591 19.65 2.40 -32.23
N ASN A 592 19.40 2.70 -33.50
CA ASN A 592 20.04 3.78 -34.25
C ASN A 592 19.30 5.12 -34.14
N PHE A 593 18.22 5.20 -33.36
CA PHE A 593 17.39 6.41 -33.17
C PHE A 593 16.80 6.96 -34.48
N ASP A 594 16.43 6.09 -35.42
CA ASP A 594 15.69 6.51 -36.62
C ASP A 594 14.28 7.00 -36.22
N GLU A 595 14.07 8.31 -36.28
CA GLU A 595 12.81 8.97 -35.92
C GLU A 595 11.80 8.89 -37.07
N LYS A 596 10.57 8.48 -36.74
CA LYS A 596 9.43 8.50 -37.65
C LYS A 596 8.27 9.23 -37.01
N THR A 597 7.77 10.26 -37.69
CA THR A 597 6.52 10.92 -37.29
C THR A 597 5.33 10.08 -37.74
N ILE A 598 4.52 9.64 -36.78
CA ILE A 598 3.24 8.99 -37.00
C ILE A 598 2.15 10.05 -36.92
N LYS A 599 1.29 10.12 -37.94
CA LYS A 599 0.13 11.03 -38.01
C LYS A 599 -1.14 10.22 -38.18
N PHE A 600 -2.17 10.54 -37.42
CA PHE A 600 -3.43 9.81 -37.38
C PHE A 600 -4.61 10.78 -37.19
N GLY A 601 -5.64 10.70 -38.04
CA GLY A 601 -6.79 11.63 -38.05
C GLY A 601 -6.73 12.70 -39.15
N GLU A 602 -7.86 13.35 -39.42
CA GLU A 602 -7.96 14.45 -40.40
C GLU A 602 -7.57 15.79 -39.77
N PHE A 603 -7.26 16.80 -40.59
CA PHE A 603 -6.85 18.12 -40.09
C PHE A 603 -7.96 18.80 -39.29
N ASP A 604 -7.69 19.17 -38.04
CA ASP A 604 -8.58 19.97 -37.19
C ASP A 604 -7.95 21.35 -36.96
N SER A 605 -8.70 22.42 -37.25
CA SER A 605 -8.25 23.79 -37.03
C SER A 605 -7.97 24.12 -35.55
N ASN A 606 -8.48 23.30 -34.62
CA ASN A 606 -8.23 23.42 -33.18
C ASN A 606 -6.98 22.67 -32.68
N GLU A 607 -6.25 21.98 -33.56
CA GLU A 607 -5.04 21.22 -33.24
C GLU A 607 -3.84 21.77 -34.04
N ASN A 608 -2.77 22.20 -33.35
CA ASN A 608 -1.54 22.69 -33.98
C ASN A 608 -0.42 21.64 -33.88
N HIS A 609 -0.30 20.81 -34.90
CA HIS A 609 0.76 19.78 -34.99
C HIS A 609 2.09 20.28 -35.58
N ASN A 610 2.20 21.57 -35.93
CA ASN A 610 3.37 22.10 -36.63
C ASN A 610 4.42 22.74 -35.70
N ASN A 611 4.08 22.97 -34.43
CA ASN A 611 4.97 23.59 -33.45
C ASN A 611 5.32 22.61 -32.33
N ALA A 612 6.47 21.94 -32.45
CA ALA A 612 6.97 21.05 -31.39
C ALA A 612 7.18 21.81 -30.07
N GLY A 613 6.70 21.24 -28.96
CA GLY A 613 6.84 21.81 -27.61
C GLY A 613 5.70 22.74 -27.15
N GLN A 614 4.72 23.06 -27.99
CA GLN A 614 3.50 23.77 -27.60
C GLN A 614 2.33 22.81 -27.36
N SER A 615 1.30 23.24 -26.62
CA SER A 615 0.06 22.47 -26.51
C SER A 615 -0.53 22.32 -27.91
N VAL A 616 -0.84 21.07 -28.29
CA VAL A 616 -1.40 20.76 -29.61
C VAL A 616 -2.84 21.27 -29.69
N THR A 617 -3.65 20.98 -28.68
CA THR A 617 -5.02 21.51 -28.56
C THR A 617 -5.00 22.99 -28.19
N GLN A 618 -5.66 23.83 -29.01
CA GLN A 618 -5.66 25.29 -28.88
C GLN A 618 -6.80 25.84 -28.02
N GLN A 619 -7.98 25.22 -28.07
CA GLN A 619 -9.17 25.63 -27.29
C GLN A 619 -9.94 24.40 -26.79
N CYS A 620 -10.64 24.54 -25.65
CA CYS A 620 -11.59 23.52 -25.19
C CYS A 620 -12.77 23.43 -26.16
N LYS A 621 -13.15 22.21 -26.56
CA LYS A 621 -14.36 21.93 -27.34
C LYS A 621 -15.53 21.55 -26.43
#